data_AF-A0A952R9C5-F1
#
_entry.id   AF-A0A952R9C5-F1
#
_cell.length_a   1.000
_cell.length_b   1.000
_cell.length_c   1.000
_cell.angle_alpha   90.00
_cell.angle_beta   90.00
_cell.angle_gamma   90.00
#
_symmetry.space_group_name_H-M   'P 1'
#
loop_
_entity.id
_entity.type
_entity.pdbx_description
1 polymer ?
#
loop_
_entity_poly.entity_id
_entity_poly.type
_entity_poly.pdbx_seq_one_letter_code
_entity_poly.pdbx_strand_id
1 'polypeptide(L)'
;MVSRSWIAAVGAAGGTALLIAAGARADASRESRYPYDPACAWGRVADGKGMLVRCMTQAESKEVLAAAAARKKARDEAAKCGSAGKEAPDGKDAAKEAPKEAPKDAPKEAPKSVPVSVTFRELKVDEGKLPEAVKRLSTVSQRLNACVETNGGLTREVGELDLRFLVRERGRAEGVEVKRHQGLSLAAGRCVADVIDRRLVGLPSVPVTGANLILEFRPAPAKAPARKQP
;
A
#
# COMPACT_ATOMS: atom_id res chain seq x y z
N MET A 1 -10.93 1.11 48.64
CA MET A 1 -12.19 0.57 49.18
C MET A 1 -13.32 0.97 48.24
N VAL A 2 -14.36 0.14 48.14
CA VAL A 2 -15.45 0.14 47.13
C VAL A 2 -15.03 -0.44 45.78
N SER A 3 -15.74 -1.38 45.16
CA SER A 3 -16.43 -2.59 45.60
C SER A 3 -16.76 -3.32 44.29
N ARG A 4 -16.42 -4.61 44.22
CA ARG A 4 -16.76 -5.51 43.13
C ARG A 4 -18.29 -5.66 43.04
N SER A 5 -18.83 -5.72 41.83
CA SER A 5 -20.06 -6.49 41.57
C SER A 5 -19.88 -7.32 40.31
N TRP A 6 -19.84 -8.62 40.54
CA TRP A 6 -19.94 -9.69 39.55
C TRP A 6 -21.42 -9.94 39.28
N ILE A 7 -21.79 -10.20 38.02
CA ILE A 7 -23.02 -10.92 37.71
C ILE A 7 -22.65 -12.07 36.79
N ALA A 8 -22.85 -13.28 37.32
CA ALA A 8 -22.85 -14.54 36.62
C ALA A 8 -24.31 -15.04 36.58
N ALA A 9 -24.76 -15.51 35.43
CA ALA A 9 -25.88 -16.44 35.21
C ALA A 9 -25.72 -16.95 33.77
N VAL A 10 -25.24 -18.16 33.49
CA VAL A 10 -25.89 -19.48 33.64
C VAL A 10 -27.27 -19.49 32.99
N GLY A 11 -27.31 -19.95 31.74
CA GLY A 11 -28.51 -20.38 31.02
C GLY A 11 -28.15 -21.63 30.22
N ALA A 12 -28.84 -22.72 30.54
CA ALA A 12 -28.51 -24.08 30.17
C ALA A 12 -29.19 -24.54 28.86
N ALA A 13 -28.63 -25.62 28.31
CA ALA A 13 -29.29 -26.76 27.67
C ALA A 13 -30.11 -26.56 26.37
N GLY A 14 -29.69 -27.31 25.34
CA GLY A 14 -30.40 -27.59 24.09
C GLY A 14 -29.36 -27.75 22.99
N GLY A 15 -28.91 -28.95 22.62
CA GLY A 15 -29.75 -30.05 22.15
C GLY A 15 -29.65 -30.12 20.63
N THR A 16 -28.62 -30.80 20.15
CA THR A 16 -28.57 -31.64 18.93
C THR A 16 -29.25 -31.15 17.64
N ALA A 17 -28.43 -30.74 16.66
CA ALA A 17 -28.63 -31.11 15.25
C ALA A 17 -27.31 -30.93 14.49
N LEU A 18 -26.53 -32.02 14.43
CA LEU A 18 -25.44 -32.19 13.48
C LEU A 18 -26.08 -32.42 12.10
N LEU A 19 -26.29 -31.35 11.32
CA LEU A 19 -26.54 -31.47 9.88
C LEU A 19 -25.21 -31.34 9.16
N ILE A 20 -24.70 -32.50 8.76
CA ILE A 20 -23.58 -32.66 7.84
C ILE A 20 -24.03 -32.08 6.48
N ALA A 21 -23.71 -30.81 6.23
CA ALA A 21 -23.73 -30.25 4.88
C ALA A 21 -22.43 -30.66 4.15
N ALA A 22 -22.35 -31.93 3.77
CA ALA A 22 -21.42 -32.39 2.76
C ALA A 22 -22.05 -32.10 1.39
N GLY A 23 -21.54 -31.09 0.67
CA GLY A 23 -21.93 -30.89 -0.73
C GLY A 23 -21.89 -29.46 -1.25
N ALA A 24 -20.76 -28.77 -1.16
CA ALA A 24 -20.43 -27.64 -2.04
C ALA A 24 -18.91 -27.34 -2.01
N ARG A 25 -18.09 -28.37 -2.28
CA ARG A 25 -16.68 -28.19 -2.67
C ARG A 25 -16.48 -28.69 -4.10
N ALA A 26 -17.27 -28.12 -5.00
CA ALA A 26 -17.05 -28.08 -6.44
C ALA A 26 -17.58 -26.69 -6.81
N ASP A 27 -16.76 -25.67 -7.08
CA ASP A 27 -16.14 -25.50 -8.40
C ASP A 27 -14.95 -24.51 -8.39
N ALA A 28 -14.31 -24.22 -7.26
CA ALA A 28 -13.21 -23.24 -7.23
C ALA A 28 -11.95 -23.71 -8.01
N SER A 29 -11.87 -24.99 -8.39
CA SER A 29 -10.73 -25.56 -9.11
C SER A 29 -10.96 -25.72 -10.62
N ARG A 30 -12.16 -25.43 -11.14
CA ARG A 30 -12.45 -25.49 -12.58
C ARG A 30 -12.17 -24.17 -13.33
N GLU A 31 -12.15 -23.04 -12.62
CA GLU A 31 -11.86 -21.71 -13.21
C GLU A 31 -10.42 -21.58 -13.73
N SER A 32 -9.47 -22.43 -13.30
CA SER A 32 -8.06 -22.31 -13.68
C SER A 32 -7.66 -23.07 -14.95
N ARG A 33 -8.59 -23.77 -15.62
CA ARG A 33 -8.25 -24.68 -16.71
C ARG A 33 -8.18 -24.03 -18.09
N TYR A 34 -8.77 -22.85 -18.26
CA TYR A 34 -8.67 -22.08 -19.49
C TYR A 34 -8.25 -20.64 -19.14
N PRO A 35 -7.18 -20.09 -19.76
CA PRO A 35 -6.84 -18.67 -19.61
C PRO A 35 -7.92 -17.74 -20.18
N TYR A 36 -8.91 -18.31 -20.88
CA TYR A 36 -10.10 -17.66 -21.35
C TYR A 36 -11.30 -18.20 -20.58
N ASP A 37 -12.04 -17.30 -19.95
CA ASP A 37 -13.32 -17.64 -19.35
C ASP A 37 -14.33 -17.99 -20.47
N PRO A 38 -14.89 -19.21 -20.51
CA PRO A 38 -15.86 -19.59 -21.52
C PRO A 38 -17.13 -18.73 -21.49
N ALA A 39 -17.44 -18.05 -20.38
CA ALA A 39 -18.58 -17.15 -20.31
C ALA A 39 -18.35 -15.81 -21.05
N CYS A 40 -17.09 -15.37 -21.18
CA CYS A 40 -16.73 -14.10 -21.82
C CYS A 40 -15.58 -14.28 -22.81
N ALA A 41 -15.91 -14.73 -24.03
CA ALA A 41 -14.93 -15.05 -25.09
C ALA A 41 -13.95 -13.91 -25.45
N TRP A 42 -14.33 -12.65 -25.22
CA TRP A 42 -13.51 -11.47 -25.54
C TRP A 42 -12.89 -10.77 -24.34
N GLY A 43 -13.11 -11.28 -23.11
CA GLY A 43 -12.60 -10.71 -21.86
C GLY A 43 -13.69 -10.17 -20.92
N ARG A 44 -13.27 -9.84 -19.69
CA ARG A 44 -14.13 -9.39 -18.59
C ARG A 44 -13.91 -7.90 -18.29
N VAL A 45 -14.98 -7.14 -18.01
CA VAL A 45 -14.91 -5.76 -17.50
C VAL A 45 -15.15 -5.78 -15.99
N ALA A 46 -14.18 -5.28 -15.21
CA ALA A 46 -14.25 -5.24 -13.75
C ALA A 46 -14.32 -3.80 -13.21
N ASP A 47 -14.98 -3.62 -12.05
CA ASP A 47 -15.17 -2.32 -11.37
C ASP A 47 -13.93 -1.83 -10.58
N GLY A 48 -12.75 -2.41 -10.83
CA GLY A 48 -11.53 -2.15 -10.07
C GLY A 48 -11.49 -2.81 -8.68
N LYS A 49 -12.56 -3.50 -8.25
CA LYS A 49 -12.60 -4.30 -7.01
C LYS A 49 -12.59 -5.81 -7.29
N GLY A 50 -12.38 -6.19 -8.56
CA GLY A 50 -12.37 -7.58 -9.02
C GLY A 50 -13.76 -8.15 -9.26
N MET A 51 -14.84 -7.36 -9.16
CA MET A 51 -16.19 -7.82 -9.46
C MET A 51 -16.45 -7.71 -10.96
N LEU A 52 -16.91 -8.80 -11.58
CA LEU A 52 -17.34 -8.82 -12.97
C LEU A 52 -18.60 -7.97 -13.13
N VAL A 53 -18.50 -6.89 -13.92
CA VAL A 53 -19.66 -6.05 -14.25
C VAL A 53 -20.35 -6.57 -15.50
N ARG A 54 -19.57 -6.95 -16.53
CA ARG A 54 -20.08 -7.52 -17.80
C ARG A 54 -18.97 -8.17 -18.63
N CYS A 55 -19.36 -9.00 -19.59
CA CYS A 55 -18.46 -9.44 -20.66
C CYS A 55 -18.14 -8.28 -21.62
N MET A 56 -16.92 -8.28 -22.12
CA MET A 56 -16.48 -7.36 -23.17
C MET A 56 -17.00 -7.84 -24.53
N THR A 57 -17.39 -6.91 -25.39
CA THR A 57 -17.76 -7.22 -26.78
C THR A 57 -16.52 -7.35 -27.67
N GLN A 58 -16.67 -7.95 -28.85
CA GLN A 58 -15.57 -8.05 -29.80
C GLN A 58 -15.04 -6.67 -30.25
N ALA A 59 -15.92 -5.69 -30.43
CA ALA A 59 -15.54 -4.34 -30.85
C ALA A 59 -14.66 -3.67 -29.78
N GLU A 60 -15.12 -3.70 -28.53
CA GLU A 60 -14.36 -3.14 -27.39
C GLU A 60 -13.00 -3.84 -27.20
N SER A 61 -12.96 -5.16 -27.39
CA SER A 61 -11.71 -5.94 -27.32
C SER A 61 -10.68 -5.46 -28.35
N LYS A 62 -11.13 -5.23 -29.59
CA LYS A 62 -10.26 -4.71 -30.66
C LYS A 62 -9.74 -3.32 -30.32
N GLU A 63 -10.57 -2.45 -29.74
CA GLU A 63 -10.15 -1.10 -29.33
C GLU A 63 -9.12 -1.12 -28.21
N VAL A 64 -9.33 -1.96 -27.19
CA VAL A 64 -8.37 -2.12 -26.08
C VAL A 64 -7.04 -2.65 -26.59
N LEU A 65 -7.04 -3.63 -27.49
CA LEU A 65 -5.83 -4.17 -28.09
C LEU A 65 -5.13 -3.14 -28.98
N ALA A 66 -5.88 -2.36 -29.77
CA ALA A 66 -5.32 -1.28 -30.58
C ALA A 66 -4.68 -0.18 -29.71
N ALA A 67 -5.35 0.22 -28.63
CA ALA A 67 -4.82 1.19 -27.68
C ALA A 67 -3.56 0.67 -26.97
N ALA A 68 -3.53 -0.61 -26.59
CA ALA A 68 -2.35 -1.24 -26.00
C ALA A 68 -1.17 -1.30 -26.99
N ALA A 69 -1.43 -1.64 -28.25
CA ALA A 69 -0.42 -1.65 -29.31
C ALA A 69 0.15 -0.25 -29.58
N ALA A 70 -0.71 0.78 -29.58
CA ALA A 70 -0.28 2.18 -29.73
C ALA A 70 0.61 2.64 -28.56
N ARG A 71 0.25 2.30 -27.31
CA ARG A 71 1.08 2.58 -26.13
C ARG A 71 2.43 1.89 -26.18
N LYS A 72 2.46 0.63 -26.62
CA LYS A 72 3.70 -0.12 -26.80
C LYS A 72 4.59 0.53 -27.86
N LYS A 73 4.04 0.89 -29.01
CA LYS A 73 4.77 1.58 -30.07
C LYS A 73 5.36 2.93 -29.59
N ALA A 74 4.58 3.71 -28.85
CA ALA A 74 5.06 4.97 -28.27
C ALA A 74 6.20 4.75 -27.26
N ARG A 75 6.14 3.69 -26.45
CA ARG A 75 7.23 3.31 -25.52
C ARG A 75 8.48 2.85 -26.27
N ASP A 76 8.32 2.08 -27.35
CA ASP A 76 9.43 1.57 -28.16
C ASP A 76 10.10 2.70 -28.97
N GLU A 77 9.33 3.67 -29.48
CA GLU A 77 9.86 4.88 -30.12
C GLU A 77 10.56 5.81 -29.13
N ALA A 78 10.02 5.97 -27.91
CA ALA A 78 10.68 6.70 -26.83
C ALA A 78 11.99 6.03 -26.37
N ALA A 79 12.10 4.71 -26.45
CA ALA A 79 13.32 3.97 -26.12
C ALA A 79 14.40 4.06 -27.21
N LYS A 80 14.02 4.31 -28.47
CA LYS A 80 14.95 4.35 -29.62
C LYS A 80 15.65 5.70 -29.80
N CYS A 81 15.05 6.79 -29.32
CA CYS A 81 15.67 8.12 -29.31
C CYS A 81 16.32 8.37 -27.94
N GLY A 82 17.52 7.83 -27.72
CA GLY A 82 18.27 8.06 -26.49
C GLY A 82 18.54 9.54 -26.25
N SER A 83 17.81 10.15 -25.30
CA SER A 83 18.19 11.40 -24.66
C SER A 83 17.65 11.41 -23.23
N ALA A 84 18.50 11.83 -22.31
CA ALA A 84 18.30 11.84 -20.88
C ALA A 84 16.99 12.55 -20.45
N GLY A 85 16.18 11.92 -19.59
CA GLY A 85 15.08 12.62 -18.94
C GLY A 85 13.96 11.77 -18.35
N LYS A 86 14.15 11.37 -17.09
CA LYS A 86 13.17 11.20 -16.00
C LYS A 86 11.80 10.54 -16.26
N GLU A 87 11.67 9.41 -15.58
CA GLU A 87 10.52 8.53 -15.40
C GLU A 87 9.31 9.16 -14.68
N ALA A 88 8.13 8.83 -15.20
CA ALA A 88 6.94 8.33 -14.49
C ALA A 88 6.05 7.59 -15.50
N PRO A 89 5.02 6.81 -15.08
CA PRO A 89 4.96 5.81 -14.03
C PRO A 89 4.56 4.42 -14.59
N ASP A 90 4.86 3.32 -13.88
CA ASP A 90 4.39 1.97 -14.23
C ASP A 90 3.76 1.29 -12.99
N GLY A 91 2.48 0.95 -13.11
CA GLY A 91 1.77 -0.10 -12.36
C GLY A 91 1.06 -0.98 -13.39
N LYS A 92 1.64 -2.13 -13.73
CA LYS A 92 1.30 -3.51 -13.25
C LYS A 92 0.01 -4.10 -13.83
N ASP A 93 0.16 -5.12 -14.67
CA ASP A 93 -0.24 -6.54 -14.43
C ASP A 93 0.25 -7.38 -15.64
N ALA A 94 1.24 -8.27 -15.47
CA ALA A 94 1.15 -9.68 -15.05
C ALA A 94 0.72 -10.65 -16.17
N ALA A 95 1.68 -11.31 -16.81
CA ALA A 95 1.53 -12.64 -17.38
C ALA A 95 2.83 -13.44 -17.21
N LYS A 96 2.63 -14.69 -16.86
CA LYS A 96 3.54 -15.65 -16.23
C LYS A 96 3.93 -16.69 -17.27
N GLU A 97 5.22 -16.90 -17.53
CA GLU A 97 5.73 -18.17 -18.05
C GLU A 97 7.07 -18.50 -17.38
N ALA A 98 7.12 -19.69 -16.78
CA ALA A 98 8.31 -20.45 -16.40
C ALA A 98 8.69 -21.37 -17.60
N PRO A 99 9.87 -22.03 -17.72
CA PRO A 99 10.65 -22.61 -16.61
C PRO A 99 12.20 -22.76 -16.76
N LYS A 100 12.82 -23.22 -15.65
CA LYS A 100 14.16 -23.89 -15.49
C LYS A 100 15.38 -22.97 -15.72
N GLU A 101 16.43 -22.91 -14.90
CA GLU A 101 17.11 -23.84 -13.99
C GLU A 101 17.62 -23.10 -12.74
N ALA A 102 17.84 -23.85 -11.66
CA ALA A 102 18.37 -23.34 -10.40
C ALA A 102 19.90 -23.20 -10.45
N PRO A 103 20.43 -22.04 -10.01
CA PRO A 103 21.64 -22.02 -9.19
C PRO A 103 21.20 -21.92 -7.73
N LYS A 104 21.63 -22.89 -6.92
CA LYS A 104 21.66 -22.78 -5.47
C LYS A 104 22.70 -21.69 -5.12
N ASP A 105 22.29 -20.44 -5.13
CA ASP A 105 23.06 -19.36 -4.53
C ASP A 105 22.43 -18.94 -3.20
N ALA A 106 23.32 -18.80 -2.23
CA ALA A 106 23.07 -18.77 -0.80
C ALA A 106 22.00 -17.75 -0.36
N PRO A 107 21.32 -17.97 0.79
CA PRO A 107 20.52 -16.94 1.43
C PRO A 107 21.38 -15.69 1.65
N LYS A 108 21.19 -14.68 0.79
CA LYS A 108 21.73 -13.35 1.00
C LYS A 108 21.12 -12.86 2.31
N GLU A 109 21.92 -12.85 3.37
CA GLU A 109 21.50 -12.44 4.71
C GLU A 109 20.64 -11.18 4.59
N ALA A 110 19.38 -11.28 5.02
CA ALA A 110 18.52 -10.12 5.15
C ALA A 110 19.28 -9.11 6.00
N PRO A 111 19.60 -7.90 5.49
CA PRO A 111 20.33 -6.92 6.26
C PRO A 111 19.57 -6.70 7.56
N LYS A 112 20.25 -6.92 8.69
CA LYS A 112 19.69 -6.74 10.04
C LYS A 112 18.99 -5.39 10.07
N SER A 113 17.67 -5.40 10.14
CA SER A 113 16.85 -4.21 10.08
C SER A 113 17.17 -3.36 11.30
N VAL A 114 17.97 -2.31 11.10
CA VAL A 114 18.24 -1.33 12.14
C VAL A 114 16.91 -0.66 12.44
N PRO A 115 16.46 -0.64 13.72
CA PRO A 115 15.20 0.00 14.06
C PRO A 115 15.23 1.46 13.64
N VAL A 116 14.13 1.96 13.08
CA VAL A 116 14.03 3.33 12.56
C VAL A 116 13.06 4.15 13.41
N SER A 117 13.37 5.42 13.63
CA SER A 117 12.47 6.41 14.24
C SER A 117 12.14 7.53 13.25
N VAL A 118 10.85 7.77 13.03
CA VAL A 118 10.34 8.89 12.24
C VAL A 118 10.09 10.14 13.10
N THR A 119 10.50 11.30 12.57
CA THR A 119 10.22 12.63 13.12
C THR A 119 9.50 13.47 12.06
N PHE A 120 8.45 14.17 12.48
CA PHE A 120 7.69 15.08 11.61
C PHE A 120 8.36 16.45 11.67
N ARG A 121 9.03 16.86 10.60
CA ARG A 121 9.86 18.08 10.59
C ARG A 121 9.02 19.32 10.33
N GLU A 122 8.27 19.31 9.24
CA GLU A 122 7.50 20.47 8.80
C GLU A 122 6.26 20.02 8.03
N LEU A 123 5.13 20.71 8.26
CA LEU A 123 3.90 20.56 7.49
C LEU A 123 3.55 21.91 6.90
N LYS A 124 3.78 22.08 5.60
CA LYS A 124 3.40 23.29 4.86
C LYS A 124 2.02 23.08 4.26
N VAL A 125 1.11 23.97 4.57
CA VAL A 125 -0.27 23.94 4.07
C VAL A 125 -0.40 25.04 3.02
N ASP A 126 -0.87 24.69 1.82
CA ASP A 126 -0.97 25.64 0.70
C ASP A 126 -2.04 26.70 1.00
N GLU A 127 -3.22 26.28 1.45
CA GLU A 127 -4.35 27.15 1.78
C GLU A 127 -5.09 26.69 3.04
N GLY A 128 -5.34 27.63 3.96
CA GLY A 128 -6.06 27.36 5.21
C GLY A 128 -5.17 26.83 6.34
N LYS A 129 -5.77 26.10 7.28
CA LYS A 129 -5.10 25.55 8.47
C LYS A 129 -5.47 24.08 8.67
N LEU A 130 -4.50 23.28 9.13
CA LEU A 130 -4.67 21.87 9.45
C LEU A 130 -4.01 21.52 10.80
N PRO A 131 -4.60 21.98 11.93
CA PRO A 131 -3.95 21.93 13.24
C PRO A 131 -3.79 20.51 13.80
N GLU A 132 -4.66 19.56 13.43
CA GLU A 132 -4.63 18.20 13.97
C GLU A 132 -3.66 17.25 13.26
N ALA A 133 -3.11 17.63 12.10
CA ALA A 133 -2.38 16.70 11.24
C ALA A 133 -1.19 16.05 11.92
N VAL A 134 -0.33 16.84 12.56
CA VAL A 134 0.87 16.30 13.23
C VAL A 134 0.48 15.33 14.35
N LYS A 135 -0.56 15.66 15.13
CA LYS A 135 -1.06 14.81 16.22
C LYS A 135 -1.67 13.51 15.71
N ARG A 136 -2.38 13.53 14.59
CA ARG A 136 -2.98 12.32 14.00
C ARG A 136 -1.93 11.46 13.33
N LEU A 137 -1.00 12.06 12.59
CA LEU A 137 0.08 11.36 11.90
C LEU A 137 1.08 10.72 12.87
N SER A 138 1.31 11.31 14.05
CA SER A 138 2.19 10.69 15.06
C SER A 138 1.65 9.35 15.58
N THR A 139 0.32 9.13 15.57
CA THR A 139 -0.28 7.84 15.95
C THR A 139 0.06 6.69 15.00
N VAL A 140 0.42 7.00 13.74
CA VAL A 140 0.82 6.00 12.75
C VAL A 140 2.34 5.86 12.62
N SER A 141 3.12 6.58 13.44
CA SER A 141 4.60 6.55 13.40
C SER A 141 5.18 5.13 13.43
N GLN A 142 4.64 4.24 14.27
CA GLN A 142 5.08 2.84 14.32
C GLN A 142 4.88 2.09 12.99
N ARG A 143 3.78 2.36 12.27
CA ARG A 143 3.53 1.76 10.95
C ARG A 143 4.47 2.32 9.89
N LEU A 144 4.82 3.60 9.99
CA LEU A 144 5.81 4.23 9.12
C LEU A 144 7.19 3.60 9.30
N ASN A 145 7.62 3.39 10.55
CA ASN A 145 8.89 2.73 10.85
C ASN A 145 8.93 1.31 10.28
N ALA A 146 7.87 0.52 10.51
CA ALA A 146 7.75 -0.84 9.98
C ALA A 146 7.79 -0.88 8.43
N CYS A 147 7.15 0.09 7.77
CA CYS A 147 7.21 0.24 6.32
C CYS A 147 8.63 0.41 5.81
N VAL A 148 9.41 1.30 6.45
CA VAL A 148 10.80 1.58 6.06
C VAL A 148 11.66 0.34 6.30
N GLU A 149 11.56 -0.27 7.47
CA GLU A 149 12.32 -1.47 7.85
C GLU A 149 12.09 -2.64 6.88
N THR A 150 10.85 -2.84 6.42
CA THR A 150 10.49 -3.95 5.53
C THR A 150 10.89 -3.70 4.07
N ASN A 151 10.93 -2.45 3.62
CA ASN A 151 11.07 -2.10 2.19
C ASN A 151 12.48 -1.59 1.82
N GLY A 152 13.52 -2.10 2.49
CA GLY A 152 14.92 -1.81 2.16
C GLY A 152 15.60 -0.78 3.07
N GLY A 153 14.90 -0.26 4.08
CA GLY A 153 15.50 0.51 5.16
C GLY A 153 16.04 1.87 4.75
N LEU A 154 16.89 2.40 5.63
CA LEU A 154 17.67 3.61 5.41
C LEU A 154 18.94 3.29 4.63
N THR A 155 19.22 4.06 3.58
CA THR A 155 20.47 3.95 2.81
C THR A 155 21.57 4.86 3.34
N ARG A 156 21.24 5.80 4.22
CA ARG A 156 22.14 6.73 4.92
C ARG A 156 21.75 6.83 6.40
N GLU A 157 22.57 7.49 7.21
CA GLU A 157 22.26 7.75 8.63
C GLU A 157 21.00 8.60 8.82
N VAL A 158 20.65 9.44 7.85
CA VAL A 158 19.44 10.26 7.86
C VAL A 158 18.72 10.10 6.53
N GLY A 159 17.43 9.78 6.62
CA GLY A 159 16.50 9.74 5.50
C GLY A 159 15.55 10.93 5.54
N GLU A 160 15.35 11.60 4.42
CA GLU A 160 14.38 12.69 4.27
C GLU A 160 13.36 12.32 3.19
N LEU A 161 12.08 12.52 3.48
CA LEU A 161 10.97 12.21 2.58
C LEU A 161 10.02 13.40 2.52
N ASP A 162 9.85 13.95 1.32
CA ASP A 162 8.91 15.04 1.03
C ASP A 162 7.68 14.45 0.33
N LEU A 163 6.52 14.61 0.95
CA LEU A 163 5.24 14.07 0.51
C LEU A 163 4.28 15.21 0.24
N ARG A 164 3.55 15.13 -0.88
CA ARG A 164 2.43 16.02 -1.16
C ARG A 164 1.13 15.24 -1.15
N PHE A 165 0.09 15.81 -0.55
CA PHE A 165 -1.24 15.22 -0.57
C PHE A 165 -2.32 16.29 -0.50
N LEU A 166 -3.55 15.89 -0.80
CA LEU A 166 -4.73 16.73 -0.69
C LEU A 166 -5.57 16.31 0.50
N VAL A 167 -6.24 17.26 1.14
CA VAL A 167 -7.19 17.02 2.22
C VAL A 167 -8.51 17.69 1.87
N ARG A 168 -9.59 16.91 1.90
CA ARG A 168 -10.95 17.39 1.68
C ARG A 168 -11.70 17.57 2.98
N GLU A 169 -12.96 18.02 2.91
CA GLU A 169 -13.91 18.17 4.02
C GLU A 169 -14.01 16.95 4.96
N ARG A 170 -13.73 15.73 4.48
CA ARG A 170 -13.71 14.51 5.32
C ARG A 170 -12.47 14.41 6.21
N GLY A 171 -11.52 15.32 6.08
CA GLY A 171 -10.28 15.39 6.83
C GLY A 171 -9.32 14.22 6.58
N ARG A 172 -9.43 13.57 5.41
CA ARG A 172 -8.56 12.46 5.02
C ARG A 172 -7.54 12.93 3.99
N ALA A 173 -6.31 12.45 4.12
CA ALA A 173 -5.30 12.60 3.08
C ALA A 173 -5.70 11.76 1.86
N GLU A 174 -5.61 12.34 0.68
CA GLU A 174 -5.92 11.72 -0.60
C GLU A 174 -4.80 12.03 -1.60
N GLY A 175 -4.47 11.04 -2.43
CA GLY A 175 -3.52 11.22 -3.53
C GLY A 175 -2.11 11.54 -3.05
N VAL A 176 -1.63 10.80 -2.03
CA VAL A 176 -0.30 11.01 -1.46
C VAL A 176 0.76 10.65 -2.48
N GLU A 177 1.60 11.62 -2.84
CA GLU A 177 2.68 11.48 -3.80
C GLU A 177 4.02 11.80 -3.15
N VAL A 178 5.04 11.01 -3.49
CA VAL A 178 6.43 11.26 -3.07
C VAL A 178 7.05 12.31 -4.00
N LYS A 179 7.30 13.52 -3.50
CA LYS A 179 7.97 14.59 -4.26
C LYS A 179 9.47 14.41 -4.29
N ARG A 180 10.06 14.03 -3.15
CA ARG A 180 11.51 13.81 -3.02
C ARG A 180 11.78 12.75 -1.96
N HIS A 181 12.76 11.90 -2.21
CA HIS A 181 13.30 10.97 -1.22
C HIS A 181 14.83 11.05 -1.22
N GLN A 182 15.44 11.08 -0.04
CA GLN A 182 16.88 11.09 0.16
C GLN A 182 17.22 10.15 1.32
N GLY A 183 18.28 9.35 1.21
CA GLY A 183 18.65 8.42 2.29
C GLY A 183 17.64 7.29 2.57
N LEU A 184 16.64 7.13 1.70
CA LEU A 184 15.57 6.13 1.77
C LEU A 184 15.42 5.44 0.41
N SER A 185 15.08 4.15 0.44
CA SER A 185 14.71 3.42 -0.78
C SER A 185 13.40 3.98 -1.36
N LEU A 186 13.24 3.90 -2.68
CA LEU A 186 12.01 4.30 -3.36
C LEU A 186 10.81 3.45 -2.89
N ALA A 187 11.04 2.15 -2.64
CA ALA A 187 10.01 1.23 -2.14
C ALA A 187 9.52 1.65 -0.73
N ALA A 188 10.43 2.05 0.16
CA ALA A 188 10.07 2.57 1.48
C ALA A 188 9.27 3.87 1.38
N GLY A 189 9.67 4.80 0.51
CA GLY A 189 8.93 6.04 0.26
C GLY A 189 7.50 5.80 -0.20
N ARG A 190 7.28 4.84 -1.11
CA ARG A 190 5.94 4.43 -1.56
C ARG A 190 5.11 3.79 -0.45
N CYS A 191 5.70 2.87 0.33
CA CYS A 191 5.02 2.26 1.48
C CYS A 191 4.55 3.33 2.49
N VAL A 192 5.40 4.33 2.76
CA VAL A 192 5.04 5.46 3.64
C VAL A 192 3.90 6.28 3.05
N ALA A 193 3.92 6.57 1.75
CA ALA A 193 2.82 7.25 1.08
C ALA A 193 1.50 6.48 1.20
N ASP A 194 1.53 5.16 0.99
CA ASP A 194 0.36 4.27 1.12
C ASP A 194 -0.18 4.22 2.56
N VAL A 195 0.69 4.29 3.57
CA VAL A 195 0.26 4.30 4.98
C VAL A 195 -0.47 5.60 5.33
N ILE A 196 -0.05 6.72 4.74
CA ILE A 196 -0.64 8.05 4.94
C ILE A 196 -1.90 8.21 4.08
N ASP A 197 -1.96 7.58 2.91
CA ASP A 197 -3.12 7.66 2.03
C ASP A 197 -4.38 7.19 2.77
N ARG A 198 -5.46 7.93 2.56
CA ARG A 198 -6.78 7.75 3.20
C ARG A 198 -6.78 7.83 4.73
N ARG A 199 -5.69 8.26 5.38
CA ARG A 199 -5.65 8.48 6.83
C ARG A 199 -6.31 9.79 7.21
N LEU A 200 -6.93 9.77 8.40
CA LEU A 200 -7.52 10.95 8.99
C LEU A 200 -6.38 11.85 9.50
N VAL A 201 -6.22 13.01 8.88
CA VAL A 201 -5.25 14.05 9.25
C VAL A 201 -5.91 15.24 9.94
N GLY A 202 -7.24 15.30 9.94
CA GLY A 202 -8.01 16.39 10.56
C GLY A 202 -8.73 17.23 9.53
N LEU A 203 -9.67 18.04 10.01
CA LEU A 203 -10.55 18.84 9.13
C LEU A 203 -9.81 20.10 8.66
N PRO A 204 -9.75 20.36 7.34
CA PRO A 204 -9.22 21.60 6.81
C PRO A 204 -10.18 22.77 7.09
N SER A 205 -9.65 23.98 7.17
CA SER A 205 -10.48 25.20 7.31
C SER A 205 -11.19 25.63 6.02
N VAL A 206 -10.78 25.07 4.88
CA VAL A 206 -11.37 25.31 3.54
C VAL A 206 -11.76 23.97 2.91
N PRO A 207 -12.65 23.91 1.90
CA PRO A 207 -13.20 22.65 1.38
C PRO A 207 -12.15 21.65 0.87
N VAL A 208 -11.07 22.16 0.26
CA VAL A 208 -9.93 21.38 -0.23
C VAL A 208 -8.64 22.14 0.05
N THR A 209 -7.65 21.45 0.62
CA THR A 209 -6.34 22.01 0.95
C THR A 209 -5.24 21.07 0.50
N GLY A 210 -4.22 21.60 -0.17
CA GLY A 210 -2.95 20.89 -0.39
C GLY A 210 -2.02 21.01 0.81
N ALA A 211 -1.28 19.95 1.09
CA ALA A 211 -0.24 19.95 2.12
C ALA A 211 1.02 19.24 1.65
N ASN A 212 2.17 19.81 2.00
CA ASN A 212 3.49 19.19 1.86
C ASN A 212 4.01 18.84 3.25
N LEU A 213 4.38 17.57 3.43
CA LEU A 213 4.87 17.02 4.69
C LEU A 213 6.29 16.53 4.51
N ILE A 214 7.21 17.08 5.31
CA ILE A 214 8.59 16.66 5.36
C ILE A 214 8.79 15.74 6.57
N LEU A 215 9.13 14.49 6.28
CA LEU A 215 9.47 13.47 7.28
C LEU A 215 10.98 13.26 7.31
N GLU A 216 11.50 13.11 8.52
CA GLU A 216 12.89 12.74 8.75
C GLU A 216 12.94 11.38 9.47
N PHE A 217 13.74 10.47 8.94
CA PHE A 217 13.95 9.14 9.48
C PHE A 217 15.39 9.02 9.94
N ARG A 218 15.59 8.52 11.16
CA ARG A 218 16.91 8.23 11.74
C ARG A 218 16.92 6.82 12.32
N PRO A 219 18.09 6.16 12.40
CA PRO A 219 18.26 4.98 13.23
C PRO A 219 17.77 5.30 14.64
N ALA A 220 16.87 4.46 15.15
CA ALA A 220 16.41 4.59 16.51
C ALA A 220 17.62 4.46 17.44
N PRO A 221 17.75 5.32 18.46
CA PRO A 221 18.82 5.18 19.42
C PRO A 221 18.72 3.78 20.03
N ALA A 222 19.83 3.04 20.04
CA ALA A 222 19.88 1.72 20.63
C ALA A 222 19.24 1.80 22.02
N LYS A 223 18.12 1.09 22.22
CA LYS A 223 17.35 1.14 23.46
C LYS A 223 18.33 0.84 24.59
N ALA A 224 18.66 1.84 25.40
CA ALA A 224 19.62 1.66 26.48
C ALA A 224 19.16 0.46 27.32
N PRO A 225 20.05 -0.51 27.62
CA PRO A 225 19.65 -1.69 28.37
C PRO A 225 18.99 -1.22 29.66
N ALA A 226 17.76 -1.67 29.92
CA ALA A 226 17.00 -1.28 31.09
C ALA A 226 17.88 -1.55 32.32
N ARG A 227 18.37 -0.48 32.97
CA ARG A 227 19.08 -0.60 34.24
C ARG A 227 18.12 -1.30 35.19
N LYS A 228 18.44 -2.54 35.58
CA LYS A 228 17.77 -3.21 36.70
C LYS A 228 17.93 -2.28 37.89
N GLN A 229 16.83 -1.69 38.36
CA GLN A 229 16.84 -0.96 39.62
C GLN A 229 17.16 -1.98 40.72
N PRO A 230 18.13 -1.68 41.61
CA PRO A 230 18.54 -2.58 42.68
C PRO A 230 17.42 -2.81 43.70
#